data_AF-A0A2T4HRD3-F1
#
_entry.id   AF-A0A2T4HRD3-F1
#
_cell.length_a   1.000
_cell.length_b   1.000
_cell.length_c   1.000
_cell.angle_alpha   90.00
_cell.angle_beta   90.00
_cell.angle_gamma   90.00
#
_symmetry.space_group_name_H-M   'P 1'
#
loop_
_entity.id
_entity.type
_entity.pdbx_description
1 polymer ?
#
loop_
_entity_poly.entity_id
_entity_poly.type
_entity_poly.pdbx_seq_one_letter_code
_entity_poly.pdbx_strand_id
1 'polypeptide(L)'
;MTIARLPLLIAMIGAIAAPAAAQQQIKTPPNAFSDRLASLSELQRHAALRRAILDSGQYCKRVEWSAKQQQYKNLVMWVARCNPGGDKAVYIGPDGTVQVRDCKEAATLKLPACRVPPAKPATARK
;
A
#
# COMPACT_ATOMS: atom_id res chain seq x y z
N MET A 1 19.97 -50.40 57.18
CA MET A 1 19.34 -49.23 57.85
C MET A 1 20.23 -48.02 57.61
N THR A 2 19.62 -46.85 57.34
CA THR A 2 20.21 -45.49 57.18
C THR A 2 21.02 -45.20 55.89
N ILE A 3 20.98 -44.03 55.22
CA ILE A 3 20.19 -42.78 55.23
C ILE A 3 20.43 -42.13 53.83
N ALA A 4 19.39 -41.54 53.25
CA ALA A 4 19.43 -40.72 52.03
C ALA A 4 20.20 -39.40 52.21
N ARG A 5 20.75 -38.83 51.13
CA ARG A 5 21.05 -37.38 51.01
C ARG A 5 21.07 -36.95 49.54
N LEU A 6 20.03 -36.20 49.17
CA LEU A 6 19.78 -35.55 47.89
C LEU A 6 20.48 -34.17 47.90
N PRO A 7 21.33 -33.81 46.92
CA PRO A 7 21.79 -32.44 46.79
C PRO A 7 20.74 -31.62 46.04
N LEU A 8 20.13 -30.71 46.79
CA LEU A 8 19.23 -29.66 46.31
C LEU A 8 20.03 -28.65 45.48
N LEU A 9 19.89 -28.71 44.14
CA LEU A 9 20.42 -27.69 43.23
C LEU A 9 19.42 -26.51 43.18
N ILE A 10 19.79 -25.42 43.84
CA ILE A 10 19.07 -24.15 43.79
C ILE A 10 19.41 -23.47 42.46
N ALA A 11 18.48 -23.53 41.50
CA ALA A 11 18.56 -22.75 40.26
C ALA A 11 18.08 -21.31 40.54
N MET A 12 19.02 -20.38 40.76
CA MET A 12 18.73 -18.94 40.71
C MET A 12 18.51 -18.54 39.25
N ILE A 13 17.26 -18.48 38.82
CA ILE A 13 16.87 -17.88 37.54
C ILE A 13 16.81 -16.37 37.77
N GLY A 14 17.89 -15.67 37.42
CA GLY A 14 17.90 -14.22 37.34
C GLY A 14 16.97 -13.76 36.21
N ALA A 15 15.86 -13.12 36.57
CA ALA A 15 14.96 -12.48 35.62
C ALA A 15 15.65 -11.24 35.04
N ILE A 16 16.27 -11.38 33.88
CA ILE A 16 16.76 -10.26 33.07
C ILE A 16 15.52 -9.58 32.49
N ALA A 17 15.07 -8.50 33.12
CA ALA A 17 14.05 -7.63 32.56
C ALA A 17 14.63 -6.93 31.33
N ALA A 18 14.31 -7.44 30.13
CA ALA A 18 14.66 -6.78 28.89
C ALA A 18 13.94 -5.43 28.82
N PRO A 19 14.63 -4.31 28.49
CA PRO A 19 13.96 -3.04 28.30
C PRO A 19 13.03 -3.18 27.10
N ALA A 20 11.73 -2.93 27.31
CA ALA A 20 10.76 -2.84 26.24
C ALA A 20 11.20 -1.68 25.33
N ALA A 21 11.73 -2.01 24.16
CA ALA A 21 12.04 -1.03 23.14
C ALA A 21 10.73 -0.35 22.73
N ALA A 22 10.53 0.89 23.20
CA ALA A 22 9.45 1.74 22.74
C ALA A 22 9.57 1.87 21.22
N GLN A 23 8.65 1.23 20.49
CA GLN A 23 8.53 1.38 19.06
C GLN A 23 8.17 2.84 18.78
N GLN A 24 9.17 3.65 18.43
CA GLN A 24 8.93 5.00 17.93
C GLN A 24 8.04 4.86 16.68
N GLN A 25 6.78 5.26 16.83
CA GLN A 25 5.84 5.29 15.72
C GLN A 25 6.31 6.39 14.75
N ILE A 26 7.07 5.97 13.75
CA ILE A 26 7.57 6.86 12.69
C ILE A 26 6.33 7.49 12.05
N LYS A 27 6.12 8.79 12.30
CA LYS A 27 5.06 9.54 11.63
C LYS A 27 5.41 9.60 10.14
N THR A 28 4.63 8.94 9.31
CA THR A 28 4.81 8.98 7.86
C THR A 28 4.78 10.43 7.39
N PRO A 29 5.78 10.89 6.62
CA PRO A 29 5.79 12.25 6.09
C PRO A 29 4.51 12.55 5.28
N PRO A 30 3.97 13.77 5.35
CA PRO A 30 2.90 14.20 4.47
C PRO A 30 3.26 14.00 2.99
N ASN A 31 2.27 13.69 2.15
CA ASN A 31 2.47 13.53 0.71
C ASN A 31 1.68 14.60 -0.05
N ALA A 32 2.29 15.79 -0.19
CA ALA A 32 1.68 16.95 -0.83
C ALA A 32 1.23 16.66 -2.28
N PHE A 33 1.93 15.79 -3.01
CA PHE A 33 1.57 15.38 -4.36
C PHE A 33 0.27 14.57 -4.39
N SER A 34 0.14 13.60 -3.49
CA SER A 34 -1.11 12.84 -3.34
C SER A 34 -2.25 13.71 -2.83
N ASP A 35 -1.98 14.68 -1.96
CA ASP A 35 -3.01 15.55 -1.41
C ASP A 35 -3.49 16.55 -2.49
N ARG A 36 -2.57 17.07 -3.31
CA ARG A 36 -2.90 17.83 -4.53
C ARG A 36 -3.73 16.99 -5.50
N LEU A 37 -3.36 15.72 -5.72
CA LEU A 37 -4.13 14.82 -6.60
C LEU A 37 -5.56 14.59 -6.07
N ALA A 38 -5.73 14.50 -4.74
CA ALA A 38 -7.03 14.36 -4.10
C ALA A 38 -7.89 15.63 -4.19
N SER A 39 -7.27 16.82 -4.25
CA SER A 39 -8.00 18.09 -4.37
C SER A 39 -8.48 18.40 -5.79
N LEU A 40 -8.08 17.61 -6.80
CA LEU A 40 -8.50 17.81 -8.19
C LEU A 40 -9.94 17.33 -8.43
N SER A 41 -10.60 17.95 -9.41
CA SER A 41 -11.83 17.38 -9.98
C SER A 41 -11.57 15.97 -10.52
N GLU A 42 -12.61 15.15 -10.63
CA GLU A 42 -12.48 13.78 -11.12
C GLU A 42 -11.80 13.72 -12.49
N LEU A 43 -12.22 14.58 -13.42
CA LEU A 43 -11.64 14.64 -14.77
C LEU A 43 -10.14 14.96 -14.73
N GLN A 44 -9.73 15.97 -13.95
CA GLN A 44 -8.32 16.35 -13.81
C GLN A 44 -7.50 15.25 -13.14
N ARG A 45 -8.04 14.62 -12.09
CA ARG A 45 -7.42 13.49 -11.41
C ARG A 45 -7.23 12.31 -12.35
N HIS A 46 -8.24 11.97 -13.15
CA HIS A 46 -8.18 10.91 -14.15
C HIS A 46 -7.14 11.20 -15.24
N ALA A 47 -7.04 12.46 -15.69
CA ALA A 47 -6.02 12.87 -16.65
C ALA A 47 -4.60 12.74 -16.08
N ALA A 48 -4.39 13.19 -14.84
CA ALA A 48 -3.10 13.08 -14.15
C ALA A 48 -2.69 11.61 -13.94
N LEU A 49 -3.60 10.78 -13.42
CA LEU A 49 -3.36 9.34 -13.24
C LEU A 49 -3.08 8.63 -14.57
N ARG A 50 -3.86 8.95 -15.62
CA ARG A 50 -3.62 8.40 -16.97
C ARG A 50 -2.21 8.76 -17.44
N ARG A 51 -1.78 10.01 -17.27
CA ARG A 51 -0.45 10.45 -17.70
C ARG A 51 0.65 9.68 -16.97
N ALA A 52 0.54 9.56 -15.64
CA ALA A 52 1.50 8.82 -14.82
C ALA A 52 1.56 7.33 -15.19
N ILE A 53 0.42 6.70 -15.50
CA ILE A 53 0.37 5.31 -15.97
C ILE A 53 1.10 5.17 -17.30
N LEU A 54 0.84 6.06 -18.26
CA LEU A 54 1.54 6.03 -19.55
C LEU A 54 3.04 6.30 -19.42
N ASP A 55 3.45 7.20 -18.52
CA ASP A 55 4.87 7.50 -18.25
C ASP A 55 5.62 6.32 -17.63
N SER A 56 4.91 5.44 -16.93
CA SER A 56 5.50 4.19 -16.41
C SER A 56 5.64 3.07 -17.46
N GLY A 57 5.24 3.31 -18.71
CA GLY A 57 5.22 2.31 -19.79
C GLY A 57 4.00 1.39 -19.78
N GLN A 58 3.06 1.59 -18.85
CA GLN A 58 1.84 0.80 -18.73
C GLN A 58 0.72 1.32 -19.63
N TYR A 59 -0.08 0.43 -20.21
CA TYR A 59 -1.15 0.83 -21.13
C TYR A 59 -2.41 1.30 -20.38
N CYS A 60 -2.94 2.46 -20.78
CA CYS A 60 -4.22 2.98 -20.29
C CYS A 60 -4.87 3.92 -21.32
N LYS A 61 -5.95 3.48 -21.97
CA LYS A 61 -6.65 4.36 -22.94
C LYS A 61 -7.34 5.52 -22.25
N ARG A 62 -8.10 5.23 -21.18
CA ARG A 62 -8.84 6.19 -20.38
C ARG A 62 -9.00 5.67 -18.96
N VAL A 63 -8.86 6.53 -17.96
CA VAL A 63 -9.26 6.22 -16.59
C VAL A 63 -10.76 6.49 -16.43
N GLU A 64 -11.52 5.47 -16.07
CA GLU A 64 -12.98 5.57 -15.84
C GLU A 64 -13.36 5.60 -14.36
N TRP A 65 -12.43 5.22 -13.48
CA TRP A 65 -12.60 5.31 -12.04
C TRP A 65 -11.24 5.41 -11.36
N SER A 66 -11.16 6.15 -10.25
CA SER A 66 -9.97 6.19 -9.41
C SER A 66 -10.30 6.48 -7.95
N ALA A 67 -9.46 5.99 -7.03
CA ALA A 67 -9.55 6.32 -5.61
C ALA A 67 -8.21 6.23 -4.88
N LYS A 68 -8.01 7.13 -3.90
CA LYS A 68 -6.97 7.01 -2.87
C LYS A 68 -7.36 5.86 -1.95
N GLN A 69 -6.41 4.98 -1.63
CA GLN A 69 -6.72 3.75 -0.90
C GLN A 69 -6.12 3.73 0.49
N GLN A 70 -4.80 3.69 0.58
CA GLN A 70 -4.08 3.53 1.83
C GLN A 70 -2.66 4.08 1.69
N GLN A 71 -2.02 4.33 2.83
CA GLN A 71 -0.59 4.53 2.88
C GLN A 71 0.12 3.17 2.77
N TYR A 72 1.29 3.17 2.13
CA TYR A 72 2.17 2.02 2.05
C TYR A 72 3.61 2.48 2.25
N LYS A 73 4.16 2.24 3.45
CA LYS A 73 5.42 2.85 3.89
C LYS A 73 5.31 4.38 3.77
N ASN A 74 6.25 5.03 3.08
CA ASN A 74 6.22 6.46 2.78
C ASN A 74 5.42 6.81 1.51
N LEU A 75 4.80 5.83 0.85
CA LEU A 75 4.03 6.04 -0.39
C LEU A 75 2.53 6.17 -0.08
N VAL A 76 1.80 6.85 -0.95
CA VAL A 76 0.35 6.81 -0.97
C VAL A 76 -0.12 5.99 -2.17
N MET A 77 -0.93 4.97 -1.91
CA MET A 77 -1.51 4.13 -2.95
C MET A 77 -2.82 4.72 -3.46
N TRP A 78 -2.87 4.86 -4.78
CA TRP A 78 -4.05 5.11 -5.58
C TRP A 78 -4.35 3.88 -6.44
N VAL A 79 -5.61 3.71 -6.79
CA VAL A 79 -6.02 2.76 -7.82
C VAL A 79 -6.72 3.51 -8.93
N ALA A 80 -6.44 3.14 -10.16
CA ALA A 80 -7.10 3.66 -11.35
C ALA A 80 -7.57 2.49 -12.23
N ARG A 81 -8.83 2.51 -12.63
CA ARG A 81 -9.37 1.59 -13.63
C ARG A 81 -9.21 2.16 -15.02
N CYS A 82 -8.49 1.46 -15.89
CA CYS A 82 -8.31 1.82 -17.28
C CYS A 82 -9.20 0.99 -18.21
N ASN A 83 -9.85 1.65 -19.16
CA ASN A 83 -10.71 0.99 -20.14
C ASN A 83 -10.46 1.46 -21.60
N PRO A 84 -9.87 0.60 -22.45
CA PRO A 84 -9.10 -0.59 -22.10
C PRO A 84 -7.80 -0.25 -21.34
N GLY A 85 -7.26 -1.24 -20.62
CA GLY A 85 -5.98 -1.13 -19.91
C GLY A 85 -5.95 -1.82 -18.54
N GLY A 86 -7.09 -2.21 -17.98
CA GLY A 86 -7.17 -2.92 -16.71
C GLY A 86 -6.92 -2.04 -15.48
N ASP A 87 -6.93 -2.64 -14.31
CA ASP A 87 -6.79 -1.92 -13.03
C ASP A 87 -5.30 -1.76 -12.67
N LYS A 88 -4.92 -0.53 -12.29
CA LYS A 88 -3.54 -0.13 -11.99
C LYS A 88 -3.40 0.34 -10.56
N ALA A 89 -2.39 -0.18 -9.86
CA ALA A 89 -1.92 0.35 -8.58
C ALA A 89 -0.88 1.45 -8.86
N VAL A 90 -1.11 2.64 -8.32
CA VAL A 90 -0.26 3.82 -8.51
C VAL A 90 0.24 4.26 -7.13
N TYR A 91 1.54 4.14 -6.89
CA TYR A 91 2.18 4.52 -5.63
C TYR A 91 2.92 5.84 -5.83
N ILE A 92 2.56 6.84 -5.04
CA ILE A 92 3.14 8.19 -5.13
C ILE A 92 4.06 8.40 -3.92
N GLY A 93 5.32 8.74 -4.17
CA GLY A 93 6.31 9.10 -3.16
C GLY A 93 6.15 10.53 -2.65
N PRO A 94 6.72 10.87 -1.49
CA PRO A 94 6.70 12.23 -0.96
C PRO A 94 7.56 13.21 -1.77
N ASP A 95 8.43 12.68 -2.63
CA ASP A 95 9.29 13.38 -3.60
C ASP A 95 8.63 13.56 -4.97
N GLY A 96 7.40 13.07 -5.14
CA GLY A 96 6.66 13.14 -6.41
C GLY A 96 7.00 12.01 -7.39
N THR A 97 7.86 11.06 -7.02
CA THR A 97 8.09 9.86 -7.83
C THR A 97 6.83 9.00 -7.89
N VAL A 98 6.62 8.32 -9.02
CA VAL A 98 5.45 7.47 -9.23
C VAL A 98 5.88 6.08 -9.67
N GLN A 99 5.37 5.06 -8.99
CA GLN A 99 5.54 3.67 -9.37
C GLN A 99 4.17 3.07 -9.71
N VAL A 100 4.06 2.44 -10.86
CA VAL A 100 2.80 1.86 -11.34
C VAL A 100 2.97 0.35 -11.52
N ARG A 101 1.95 -0.41 -11.11
CA ARG A 101 1.88 -1.87 -11.29
C ARG A 101 0.48 -2.28 -11.72
N ASP A 102 0.38 -3.40 -12.42
CA ASP A 102 -0.90 -4.07 -12.59
C ASP A 102 -1.45 -4.52 -11.24
N CYS A 103 -2.73 -4.29 -10.98
CA CYS A 103 -3.35 -4.72 -9.73
C CYS A 103 -3.26 -6.25 -9.53
N LYS A 104 -3.21 -7.01 -10.63
CA LYS A 104 -3.01 -8.46 -10.60
C LYS A 104 -1.60 -8.85 -10.13
N GLU A 105 -0.58 -8.11 -10.55
CA GLU A 105 0.82 -8.35 -10.19
C GLU A 105 1.14 -7.86 -8.77
N ALA A 106 0.51 -6.76 -8.35
CA ALA A 106 0.71 -6.20 -7.01
C ALA A 106 0.42 -7.24 -5.91
N ALA A 107 -0.61 -8.07 -6.09
CA ALA A 107 -0.93 -9.16 -5.18
C ALA A 107 0.19 -10.21 -5.08
N THR A 108 0.78 -10.61 -6.21
CA THR A 108 1.91 -11.56 -6.27
C THR A 108 3.14 -11.02 -5.56
N LEU A 109 3.37 -9.71 -5.64
CA LEU A 109 4.49 -9.02 -5.00
C LEU A 109 4.25 -8.70 -3.51
N LYS A 110 3.16 -9.20 -2.91
CA LYS A 110 2.75 -8.89 -1.53
C LYS A 110 2.63 -7.38 -1.29
N LEU A 111 2.30 -6.62 -2.34
CA LEU A 111 1.93 -5.22 -2.23
C LEU A 111 0.46 -5.11 -1.77
N PRO A 112 0.03 -3.95 -1.26
CA PRO A 112 -1.35 -3.80 -0.82
C PRO A 112 -2.34 -4.05 -1.96
N ALA A 113 -3.39 -4.81 -1.66
CA ALA A 113 -4.38 -5.20 -2.65
C ALA A 113 -5.18 -4.00 -3.16
N CYS A 114 -5.47 -3.99 -4.48
CA CYS A 114 -6.35 -3.00 -5.09
C CYS A 114 -7.81 -3.30 -4.73
N ARG A 115 -8.51 -2.31 -4.15
CA ARG A 115 -9.96 -2.36 -3.97
C ARG A 115 -10.64 -1.64 -5.14
N VAL A 116 -11.27 -2.38 -6.05
CA VAL A 116 -11.90 -1.77 -7.25
C VAL A 116 -13.39 -2.09 -7.25
N PRO A 117 -14.28 -1.11 -7.46
CA PRO A 117 -15.71 -1.41 -7.60
C PRO A 117 -15.96 -2.36 -8.79
N PRO A 118 -17.10 -3.05 -8.84
CA PRO A 118 -17.46 -3.84 -10.03
C PRO A 118 -17.47 -2.95 -11.29
N ALA A 119 -17.15 -3.54 -12.43
CA ALA A 119 -17.20 -2.81 -13.71
C ALA A 119 -18.63 -2.34 -13.96
N LYS A 120 -18.78 -1.08 -14.40
CA LYS A 120 -20.08 -0.61 -14.84
C LYS A 120 -20.49 -1.43 -16.06
N PRO A 121 -21.72 -1.96 -16.14
CA PRO A 121 -22.18 -2.66 -17.33
C PRO A 121 -21.99 -1.76 -18.55
N ALA A 122 -21.48 -2.33 -19.64
CA ALA A 122 -21.42 -1.61 -20.90
C ALA A 122 -22.85 -1.27 -21.31
N THR A 123 -23.24 0.00 -21.21
CA THR A 123 -24.48 0.45 -21.82
C THR A 123 -24.35 0.19 -23.31
N ALA A 124 -25.22 -0.66 -23.86
CA ALA A 124 -25.26 -0.96 -25.28
C ALA A 124 -25.27 0.37 -26.05
N ARG A 125 -24.22 0.63 -26.83
CA ARG A 125 -24.23 1.73 -27.80
C ARG A 125 -25.35 1.42 -28.77
N LYS A 126 -26.41 2.24 -28.74
CA LYS A 126 -27.35 2.34 -29.85
C LYS A 126 -26.69 3.10 -31.00
#